data_AF-A0A1H9KBT1-F1
#
_entry.id   AF-A0A1H9KBT1-F1
#
_cell.length_a   1.000
_cell.length_b   1.000
_cell.length_c   1.000
_cell.angle_alpha   90.00
_cell.angle_beta   90.00
_cell.angle_gamma   90.00
#
_symmetry.space_group_name_H-M   'P 1'
#
loop_
_entity.id
_entity.type
_entity.pdbx_description
1 polymer ?
#
loop_
_entity_poly.entity_id
_entity_poly.type
_entity_poly.pdbx_seq_one_letter_code
_entity_poly.pdbx_strand_id
1 'polypeptide(L)'
;MEHLTPVLLAESARAREVVVVSHGVGGFTGALVGSTAVALSIHGECPVVVVRGNQQQGPVVVGVDLSPESDPAIGFGFEEAASGMPLVAAMAHDDEQSLNTRMSGWLEKYPDVAVDQLVVGERPIPVLLELGQRDGLLVVGSRGRGGFAGMLLGSTSQAQIYHAPCPVAVVRPA
;
A
#
# COMPACT_ATOMS: atom_id res chain seq x y z
N MET A 1 -20.03 15.73 -19.19
CA MET A 1 -19.65 15.43 -17.79
C MET A 1 -18.28 14.78 -17.89
N GLU A 2 -17.23 15.50 -17.53
CA GLU A 2 -15.85 15.02 -17.67
C GLU A 2 -15.63 13.82 -16.77
N HIS A 3 -15.18 12.70 -17.33
CA HIS A 3 -14.81 11.54 -16.55
C HIS A 3 -13.44 11.84 -15.90
N LEU A 4 -13.41 11.98 -14.57
CA LEU A 4 -12.18 12.28 -13.80
C LEU A 4 -11.08 11.22 -13.98
N THR A 5 -11.45 9.96 -14.23
CA THR A 5 -10.51 8.85 -14.30
C THR A 5 -9.44 9.02 -15.40
N PRO A 6 -9.78 9.27 -16.69
CA PRO A 6 -8.77 9.58 -17.71
C PRO A 6 -7.82 10.72 -17.36
N VAL A 7 -8.32 11.78 -16.72
CA VAL A 7 -7.52 12.94 -16.34
C VAL A 7 -6.51 12.56 -15.26
N LEU A 8 -6.98 11.91 -14.19
CA LEU A 8 -6.10 11.49 -13.10
C LEU A 8 -5.08 10.43 -13.54
N LEU A 9 -5.42 9.57 -14.51
CA LEU A 9 -4.46 8.64 -15.09
C LEU A 9 -3.36 9.36 -15.84
N ALA A 10 -3.70 10.34 -16.68
CA ALA A 10 -2.71 11.13 -17.40
C ALA A 10 -1.81 11.94 -16.45
N GLU A 11 -2.37 12.53 -15.40
CA GLU A 11 -1.61 13.29 -14.40
C GLU A 11 -0.74 12.39 -13.50
N SER A 12 -1.11 11.12 -13.31
CA SER A 12 -0.32 10.18 -12.51
C SER A 12 1.11 9.98 -13.03
N ALA A 13 1.35 10.19 -14.32
CA ALA A 13 2.69 10.12 -14.93
C ALA A 13 3.65 11.23 -14.46
N ARG A 14 3.12 12.28 -13.81
CA ARG A 14 3.90 13.44 -13.32
C ARG A 14 3.72 13.71 -11.84
N ALA A 15 2.81 12.99 -11.20
CA ALA A 15 2.55 13.13 -9.78
C ALA A 15 3.54 12.29 -8.96
N ARG A 16 3.93 12.80 -7.78
CA ARG A 16 4.64 11.97 -6.78
C ARG A 16 3.74 10.84 -6.29
N GLU A 17 2.47 11.16 -6.07
CA GLU A 17 1.41 10.23 -5.70
C GLU A 17 0.04 10.82 -6.08
N VAL A 18 -0.97 9.96 -6.22
CA VAL A 18 -2.35 10.37 -6.42
C VAL A 18 -3.19 9.90 -5.24
N VAL A 19 -3.82 10.84 -4.55
CA VAL A 19 -4.72 10.56 -3.43
C VAL A 19 -6.16 10.61 -3.91
N VAL A 20 -6.93 9.55 -3.64
CA VAL A 20 -8.34 9.45 -4.00
C VAL A 20 -9.18 8.95 -2.84
N VAL A 21 -10.35 9.54 -2.67
CA VAL A 21 -11.33 9.05 -1.70
C VAL A 21 -11.99 7.79 -2.26
N SER A 22 -12.16 6.80 -1.40
CA SER A 22 -12.76 5.52 -1.77
C SER A 22 -14.21 5.60 -2.27
N HIS A 23 -14.92 6.71 -2.02
CA HIS A 23 -16.26 6.96 -2.53
C HIS A 23 -16.35 8.33 -3.24
N GLY A 24 -16.96 8.34 -4.42
CA GLY A 24 -17.31 9.57 -5.13
C GLY A 24 -18.72 10.07 -4.77
N VAL A 25 -19.04 11.29 -5.18
CA VAL A 25 -20.36 11.96 -5.01
C VAL A 25 -21.54 11.26 -5.74
N GLY A 26 -21.32 10.11 -6.39
CA GLY A 26 -22.31 9.36 -7.14
C GLY A 26 -23.04 8.29 -6.33
N GLY A 27 -23.98 8.69 -5.48
CA GLY A 27 -25.27 8.00 -5.23
C GLY A 27 -25.36 6.54 -4.77
N PHE A 28 -24.28 5.78 -4.59
CA PHE A 28 -24.34 4.40 -4.08
C PHE A 28 -23.91 4.36 -2.61
N THR A 29 -24.89 4.45 -1.71
CA THR A 29 -24.73 4.25 -0.26
C THR A 29 -24.53 2.77 0.06
N GLY A 30 -23.37 2.21 -0.30
CA GLY A 30 -22.97 0.87 0.08
C GLY A 30 -21.57 0.51 -0.42
N ALA A 31 -20.65 0.30 0.52
CA ALA A 31 -19.46 -0.57 0.52
C ALA A 31 -18.64 -0.83 -0.78
N LEU A 32 -18.79 -0.06 -1.84
CA LEU A 32 -18.08 -0.27 -3.10
C LEU A 32 -16.97 0.77 -3.24
N VAL A 33 -15.77 0.28 -3.54
CA VAL A 33 -14.64 1.14 -3.92
C VAL A 33 -14.96 1.82 -5.23
N GLY A 34 -14.81 3.15 -5.26
CA GLY A 34 -15.02 3.95 -6.44
C GLY A 34 -14.19 3.45 -7.62
N SER A 35 -14.81 3.41 -8.82
CA SER A 35 -14.17 2.91 -10.03
C SER A 35 -12.88 3.66 -10.39
N THR A 36 -12.80 4.96 -10.06
CA THR A 36 -11.59 5.77 -10.22
C THR A 36 -10.43 5.26 -9.36
N ALA A 37 -10.67 4.92 -8.09
CA ALA A 37 -9.63 4.40 -7.20
C ALA A 37 -9.10 3.06 -7.70
N VAL A 38 -9.99 2.14 -8.10
CA VAL A 38 -9.59 0.86 -8.68
C VAL A 38 -8.79 1.06 -9.97
N ALA A 39 -9.27 1.91 -10.88
CA ALA A 39 -8.59 2.16 -12.16
C ALA A 39 -7.19 2.75 -11.95
N LEU A 40 -7.03 3.70 -11.03
CA LEU A 40 -5.72 4.28 -10.70
C LEU A 40 -4.80 3.25 -10.05
N SER A 41 -5.28 2.45 -9.09
CA SER A 41 -4.44 1.40 -8.48
C SER A 41 -3.93 0.37 -9.49
N ILE A 42 -4.65 0.17 -10.60
CA ILE A 42 -4.25 -0.74 -11.68
C ILE A 42 -3.33 -0.05 -12.71
N HIS A 43 -3.70 1.14 -13.16
CA HIS A 43 -3.15 1.78 -14.36
C HIS A 43 -2.34 3.04 -14.09
N GLY A 44 -2.36 3.56 -12.86
CA GLY A 44 -1.58 4.73 -12.47
C GLY A 44 -0.08 4.49 -12.61
N GLU A 45 0.64 5.55 -12.92
CA GLU A 45 2.09 5.56 -13.10
C GLU A 45 2.85 6.03 -11.84
N CYS A 46 2.13 6.34 -10.76
CA CYS A 46 2.67 6.69 -9.46
C CYS A 46 1.96 5.89 -8.34
N PRO A 47 2.46 5.92 -7.10
CA PRO A 47 1.72 5.48 -5.92
C PRO A 47 0.30 6.06 -5.88
N VAL A 48 -0.67 5.21 -5.54
CA VAL A 48 -2.08 5.61 -5.40
C VAL A 48 -2.55 5.36 -3.98
N VAL A 49 -2.90 6.43 -3.27
CA VAL A 49 -3.41 6.37 -1.90
C VAL A 49 -4.93 6.42 -1.92
N VAL A 50 -5.56 5.31 -1.54
CA VAL A 50 -7.01 5.19 -1.42
C VAL A 50 -7.40 5.48 0.02
N VAL A 51 -8.06 6.61 0.25
CA VAL A 51 -8.46 7.06 1.59
C VAL A 51 -9.87 6.58 1.93
N ARG A 52 -10.01 6.01 3.13
CA ARG A 52 -11.29 5.62 3.76
C ARG A 52 -11.36 6.16 5.17
N GLY A 53 -12.57 6.43 5.64
CA GLY A 53 -12.82 6.73 7.04
C GLY A 53 -12.12 8.00 7.54
N ASN A 54 -11.89 8.06 8.85
CA ASN A 54 -11.15 9.15 9.47
C ASN A 54 -9.66 8.80 9.53
N GLN A 55 -8.81 9.75 9.17
CA GLN A 55 -7.36 9.62 9.33
C GLN A 55 -7.00 9.88 10.80
N GLN A 56 -6.27 8.94 11.39
CA GLN A 56 -5.70 9.06 12.73
C GLN A 56 -4.17 9.00 12.61
N GLN A 57 -3.45 9.34 13.67
CA GLN A 57 -1.99 9.28 13.70
C GLN A 57 -1.54 7.88 14.18
N GLY A 58 -1.08 7.04 13.26
CA GLY A 58 -0.60 5.69 13.52
C GLY A 58 0.67 5.35 12.72
N PRO A 59 1.26 4.15 12.86
CA PRO A 59 2.44 3.77 12.10
C PRO A 59 2.19 3.66 10.59
N VAL A 60 3.24 3.81 9.79
CA VAL A 60 3.23 3.36 8.40
C VAL A 60 3.48 1.86 8.38
N VAL A 61 2.51 1.08 7.91
CA VAL A 61 2.63 -0.39 7.81
C VAL A 61 2.95 -0.74 6.37
N VAL A 62 4.07 -1.41 6.11
CA VAL A 62 4.43 -1.89 4.78
C VAL A 62 4.29 -3.41 4.73
N GLY A 63 3.47 -3.91 3.81
CA GLY A 63 3.43 -5.33 3.47
C GLY A 63 4.66 -5.69 2.62
N VAL A 64 5.54 -6.51 3.18
CA VAL A 64 6.78 -6.94 2.53
C VAL A 64 6.65 -8.39 2.06
N ASP A 65 7.09 -8.64 0.83
CA ASP A 65 7.43 -9.97 0.37
C ASP A 65 8.92 -9.99 -0.05
N LEU A 66 9.52 -11.16 -0.27
CA LEU A 66 10.93 -11.20 -0.72
C LEU A 66 11.08 -10.99 -2.24
N SER A 67 10.04 -10.55 -2.94
CA SER A 67 10.10 -10.29 -4.38
C SER A 67 10.73 -8.90 -4.63
N PRO A 68 11.65 -8.71 -5.58
CA PRO A 68 12.19 -7.38 -5.93
C PRO A 68 11.10 -6.34 -6.24
N GLU A 69 9.95 -6.78 -6.73
CA GLU A 69 8.80 -5.96 -7.09
C GLU A 69 8.18 -5.22 -5.90
N SER A 70 8.49 -5.61 -4.66
CA SER A 70 8.08 -4.90 -3.45
C SER A 70 8.99 -3.74 -3.04
N ASP A 71 10.20 -3.60 -3.61
CA ASP A 71 11.14 -2.52 -3.23
C ASP A 71 10.56 -1.11 -3.36
N PRO A 72 9.82 -0.78 -4.43
CA PRO A 72 9.17 0.53 -4.53
C PRO A 72 8.17 0.78 -3.41
N ALA A 73 7.44 -0.25 -2.97
CA ALA A 73 6.51 -0.13 -1.85
C ALA A 73 7.24 0.08 -0.51
N ILE A 74 8.36 -0.63 -0.30
CA ILE A 74 9.22 -0.42 0.86
C ILE A 74 9.77 1.01 0.87
N GLY A 75 10.30 1.48 -0.25
CA GLY A 75 10.84 2.84 -0.36
C GLY A 75 9.79 3.92 -0.11
N PHE A 76 8.60 3.79 -0.69
CA PHE A 76 7.48 4.68 -0.40
C PHE A 76 7.14 4.69 1.08
N GLY A 77 7.07 3.52 1.73
CA GLY A 77 6.80 3.42 3.16
C GLY A 77 7.84 4.15 4.02
N PHE A 78 9.13 4.00 3.70
CA PHE A 78 10.20 4.71 4.40
C PHE A 78 10.13 6.23 4.18
N GLU A 79 9.84 6.69 2.98
CA GLU A 79 9.66 8.11 2.70
C GLU A 79 8.52 8.72 3.52
N GLU A 80 7.39 8.01 3.61
CA GLU A 80 6.25 8.46 4.42
C GLU A 80 6.57 8.41 5.92
N ALA A 81 7.25 7.35 6.39
CA ALA A 81 7.66 7.23 7.79
C ALA A 81 8.70 8.29 8.21
N ALA A 82 9.57 8.70 7.28
CA ALA A 82 10.56 9.76 7.51
C ALA A 82 9.94 11.13 7.86
N SER A 83 8.62 11.30 7.67
CA SER A 83 7.87 12.47 8.15
C SER A 83 7.65 12.50 9.67
N GLY A 84 8.08 11.47 10.40
CA GLY A 84 8.03 11.40 11.86
C GLY A 84 7.12 10.31 12.42
N MET A 85 6.77 9.31 11.62
CA MET A 85 5.94 8.17 12.02
C MET A 85 6.80 6.90 12.09
N PRO A 86 6.58 5.99 13.06
CA PRO A 86 7.24 4.69 13.06
C PRO A 86 6.77 3.86 11.86
N LEU A 87 7.64 2.96 11.39
CA LEU A 87 7.35 2.03 10.31
C LEU A 87 7.25 0.60 10.83
N VAL A 88 6.23 -0.13 10.42
CA VAL A 88 6.08 -1.56 10.66
C VAL A 88 6.27 -2.30 9.35
N ALA A 89 7.34 -3.08 9.22
CA ALA A 89 7.56 -3.96 8.07
C ALA A 89 6.96 -5.33 8.38
N ALA A 90 5.83 -5.66 7.75
CA ALA A 90 5.08 -6.89 8.01
C ALA A 90 5.25 -7.92 6.89
N MET A 91 5.63 -9.14 7.25
CA MET A 91 5.85 -10.24 6.29
C MET A 91 5.13 -11.52 6.71
N ALA A 92 4.31 -12.05 5.81
CA ALA A 92 3.68 -13.36 5.95
C ALA A 92 4.66 -14.48 5.53
N HIS A 93 5.54 -14.86 6.44
CA HIS A 93 6.56 -15.89 6.26
C HIS A 93 7.00 -16.42 7.63
N ASP A 94 7.77 -17.51 7.68
CA ASP A 94 8.33 -18.06 8.91
C ASP A 94 9.84 -17.78 9.06
N ASP A 95 10.34 -16.70 8.45
CA ASP A 95 11.78 -16.40 8.40
C ASP A 95 12.08 -14.92 8.67
N GLU A 96 12.46 -14.63 9.92
CA GLU A 96 12.91 -13.30 10.37
C GLU A 96 14.21 -12.87 9.70
N GLN A 97 15.11 -13.81 9.40
CA GLN A 97 16.40 -13.47 8.81
C GLN A 97 16.24 -12.97 7.37
N SER A 98 15.29 -13.54 6.63
CA SER A 98 14.90 -13.03 5.32
C SER A 98 14.36 -11.61 5.35
N LEU A 99 13.48 -11.29 6.33
CA LEU A 99 12.98 -9.92 6.49
C LEU A 99 14.12 -8.97 6.89
N ASN A 100 14.95 -9.35 7.85
CA ASN A 100 16.08 -8.54 8.29
C ASN A 100 17.04 -8.22 7.14
N THR A 101 17.40 -9.23 6.34
CA THR A 101 18.23 -9.07 5.15
C THR A 101 17.60 -8.09 4.17
N ARG A 102 16.30 -8.23 3.90
CA ARG A 102 15.59 -7.35 2.97
C ARG A 102 15.52 -5.90 3.46
N MET A 103 15.42 -5.68 4.78
CA MET A 103 15.32 -4.35 5.37
C MET A 103 16.66 -3.65 5.57
N SER A 104 17.77 -4.40 5.64
CA SER A 104 19.13 -3.88 5.96
C SER A 104 19.51 -2.60 5.20
N GLY A 105 19.49 -2.63 3.86
CA GLY A 105 19.85 -1.48 3.03
C GLY A 105 18.90 -0.28 3.19
N TRP A 106 17.65 -0.53 3.57
CA TRP A 106 16.70 0.54 3.86
C TRP A 106 16.94 1.19 5.23
N LEU A 107 17.29 0.39 6.24
CA LEU A 107 17.67 0.90 7.57
C LEU A 107 18.93 1.77 7.50
N GLU A 108 19.90 1.41 6.66
CA GLU A 108 21.08 2.23 6.41
C GLU A 108 20.73 3.55 5.69
N LYS A 109 19.78 3.51 4.76
CA LYS A 109 19.33 4.69 4.00
C LYS A 109 18.46 5.63 4.83
N TYR A 110 17.69 5.12 5.79
CA TYR A 110 16.76 5.87 6.65
C TYR A 110 17.03 5.59 8.13
N PRO A 111 18.19 6.03 8.67
CA PRO A 111 18.61 5.69 10.04
C PRO A 111 17.71 6.29 11.13
N ASP A 112 16.98 7.37 10.83
CA ASP A 112 16.12 8.06 11.78
C ASP A 112 14.69 7.46 11.84
N VAL A 113 14.35 6.53 10.96
CA VAL A 113 13.04 5.87 10.97
C VAL A 113 13.06 4.72 11.97
N ALA A 114 12.21 4.80 13.00
CA ALA A 114 12.00 3.69 13.92
C ALA A 114 11.24 2.56 13.21
N VAL A 115 11.90 1.42 13.01
CA VAL A 115 11.34 0.27 12.28
C VAL A 115 11.10 -0.92 13.21
N ASP A 116 9.84 -1.35 13.28
CA ASP A 116 9.45 -2.64 13.84
C ASP A 116 9.32 -3.67 12.72
N GLN A 117 10.03 -4.79 12.84
CA GLN A 117 9.93 -5.91 11.89
C GLN A 117 8.99 -6.97 12.47
N LEU A 118 7.93 -7.30 11.73
CA LEU A 118 6.91 -8.25 12.15
C LEU A 118 6.82 -9.40 11.14
N VAL A 119 7.18 -10.59 11.59
CA VAL A 119 7.04 -11.83 10.83
C VAL A 119 5.88 -12.64 11.41
N VAL A 120 4.99 -13.09 10.53
CA VAL A 120 3.79 -13.86 10.91
C VAL A 120 3.70 -15.11 10.04
N GLY A 121 3.43 -16.27 10.66
CA GLY A 121 3.17 -17.52 9.95
C GLY A 121 1.75 -17.60 9.34
N GLU A 122 0.98 -16.51 9.40
CA GLU A 122 -0.37 -16.43 8.89
C GLU A 122 -0.44 -15.92 7.44
N ARG A 123 -1.64 -15.95 6.85
CA ARG A 123 -1.87 -15.37 5.52
C ARG A 123 -1.71 -13.84 5.59
N PRO A 124 -1.16 -13.20 4.54
CA PRO A 124 -0.88 -11.76 4.56
C PRO A 124 -2.13 -10.89 4.68
N ILE A 125 -3.26 -11.32 4.12
CA ILE A 125 -4.49 -10.50 4.10
C ILE A 125 -5.03 -10.23 5.51
N PRO A 126 -5.35 -11.25 6.34
CA PRO A 126 -5.82 -11.03 7.71
C PRO A 126 -4.88 -10.16 8.55
N VAL A 127 -3.58 -10.43 8.50
CA VAL A 127 -2.60 -9.71 9.31
C VAL A 127 -2.54 -8.24 8.93
N LEU A 128 -2.48 -7.92 7.63
CA LEU A 128 -2.44 -6.53 7.18
C LEU A 128 -3.75 -5.79 7.49
N LEU A 129 -4.90 -6.48 7.50
CA LEU A 129 -6.17 -5.90 7.93
C LEU A 129 -6.18 -5.57 9.43
N GLU A 130 -5.61 -6.46 10.25
CA GLU A 130 -5.46 -6.24 11.69
C GLU A 130 -4.50 -5.08 11.97
N LEU A 131 -3.34 -5.06 11.33
CA LEU A 131 -2.38 -3.96 11.45
C LEU A 131 -2.97 -2.64 10.97
N GLY A 132 -3.83 -2.66 9.95
CA GLY A 132 -4.58 -1.50 9.49
C GLY A 132 -5.50 -0.90 10.55
N GLN A 133 -5.91 -1.63 11.58
CA GLN A 133 -6.69 -1.09 12.70
C GLN A 133 -5.88 -0.16 13.60
N ARG A 134 -4.54 -0.14 13.46
CA ARG A 134 -3.65 0.74 14.23
C ARG A 134 -3.63 2.18 13.73
N ASP A 135 -4.65 2.58 12.96
CA ASP A 135 -4.94 3.99 12.71
C ASP A 135 -3.86 4.76 11.90
N GLY A 136 -3.10 4.07 11.03
CA GLY A 136 -2.03 4.65 10.20
C GLY A 136 -2.18 4.40 8.69
N LEU A 137 -1.09 4.45 7.93
CA LEU A 137 -1.07 4.21 6.47
C LEU A 137 -0.65 2.78 6.16
N LEU A 138 -1.44 2.03 5.40
CA LEU A 138 -1.07 0.71 4.91
C LEU A 138 -0.49 0.80 3.49
N VAL A 139 0.75 0.39 3.30
CA VAL A 139 1.46 0.37 2.03
C VAL A 139 1.59 -1.06 1.52
N VAL A 140 1.16 -1.29 0.28
CA VAL A 140 1.26 -2.59 -0.39
C VAL A 140 1.76 -2.40 -1.82
N GLY A 141 2.55 -3.37 -2.30
CA GLY A 141 2.87 -3.46 -3.73
C GLY A 141 1.61 -3.74 -4.55
N SER A 142 1.63 -3.43 -5.85
CA SER A 142 0.52 -3.75 -6.76
C SER A 142 0.45 -5.23 -7.14
N ARG A 143 1.53 -5.98 -6.92
CA ARG A 143 1.71 -7.41 -7.20
C ARG A 143 2.64 -8.00 -6.13
N GLY A 144 2.75 -9.32 -6.10
CA GLY A 144 3.71 -10.02 -5.25
C GLY A 144 4.11 -11.37 -5.86
N ARG A 145 4.75 -12.21 -5.05
CA ARG A 145 5.39 -13.50 -5.41
C ARG A 145 4.61 -14.49 -6.29
N GLY A 146 3.28 -14.44 -6.31
CA GLY A 146 2.42 -15.45 -6.95
C GLY A 146 1.57 -14.94 -8.11
N GLY A 147 1.88 -13.76 -8.68
CA GLY A 147 1.05 -13.15 -9.73
C GLY A 147 0.86 -14.04 -10.95
N PHE A 148 -0.39 -14.35 -11.30
CA PHE A 148 -0.73 -14.94 -12.58
C PHE A 148 -0.50 -13.92 -13.70
N ALA A 149 0.17 -14.34 -14.79
CA ALA A 149 0.31 -13.53 -15.99
C ALA A 149 -1.08 -13.08 -16.48
N GLY A 150 -1.33 -11.76 -16.46
CA GLY A 150 -2.61 -11.17 -16.85
C GLY A 150 -3.45 -10.57 -15.71
N MET A 151 -3.07 -10.77 -14.43
CA MET A 151 -3.75 -10.11 -13.32
C MET A 151 -3.26 -8.66 -13.14
N LEU A 152 -4.22 -7.74 -13.07
CA LEU A 152 -3.99 -6.29 -13.02
C LEU A 152 -3.56 -5.78 -11.63
N LEU A 153 -4.00 -6.46 -10.56
CA LEU A 153 -3.68 -6.21 -9.15
C LEU A 153 -3.47 -7.55 -8.42
N GLY A 154 -2.56 -7.60 -7.46
CA GLY A 154 -2.37 -8.76 -6.59
C GLY A 154 -3.54 -8.96 -5.62
N SER A 155 -3.78 -10.21 -5.20
CA SER A 155 -4.89 -10.56 -4.30
C SER A 155 -4.81 -9.83 -2.95
N THR A 156 -3.60 -9.68 -2.39
CA THR A 156 -3.39 -8.91 -1.16
C THR A 156 -3.79 -7.46 -1.34
N SER A 157 -3.23 -6.79 -2.35
CA SER A 157 -3.47 -5.38 -2.64
C SER A 157 -4.95 -5.12 -2.93
N GLN A 158 -5.58 -5.98 -3.72
CA GLN A 158 -7.02 -5.93 -3.97
C GLN A 158 -7.80 -6.03 -2.64
N ALA A 159 -7.55 -7.05 -1.81
CA ALA A 159 -8.26 -7.20 -0.55
C ALA A 159 -8.10 -5.99 0.38
N GLN A 160 -6.90 -5.40 0.46
CA GLN A 160 -6.67 -4.19 1.26
C GLN A 160 -7.41 -2.99 0.68
N ILE A 161 -7.33 -2.78 -0.64
CA ILE A 161 -8.11 -1.76 -1.33
C ILE A 161 -9.59 -1.94 -1.05
N TYR A 162 -10.16 -3.12 -0.83
CA TYR A 162 -11.60 -3.27 -0.55
C TYR A 162 -11.95 -3.20 0.95
N HIS A 163 -11.07 -3.67 1.84
CA HIS A 163 -11.47 -4.00 3.21
C HIS A 163 -10.63 -3.36 4.31
N ALA A 164 -9.49 -2.76 3.98
CA ALA A 164 -8.66 -2.12 5.00
C ALA A 164 -9.46 -0.99 5.70
N PRO A 165 -9.42 -0.93 7.04
CA PRO A 165 -10.11 0.11 7.81
C PRO A 165 -9.37 1.46 7.75
N CYS A 166 -8.18 1.49 7.17
CA CYS A 166 -7.30 2.64 7.08
C CYS A 166 -7.00 3.02 5.61
N PRO A 167 -6.34 4.16 5.37
CA PRO A 167 -5.80 4.51 4.06
C PRO A 167 -4.85 3.44 3.52
N VAL A 168 -4.97 3.15 2.22
CA VAL A 168 -4.10 2.16 1.55
C VAL A 168 -3.35 2.81 0.40
N ALA A 169 -2.02 2.83 0.49
CA ALA A 169 -1.14 3.14 -0.63
C ALA A 169 -0.85 1.88 -1.44
N VAL A 170 -1.18 1.92 -2.72
CA VAL A 170 -0.85 0.88 -3.70
C VAL A 170 0.32 1.39 -4.52
N VAL A 171 1.46 0.73 -4.41
CA VAL A 171 2.70 1.13 -5.08
C VAL A 171 3.02 0.15 -6.19
N ARG A 172 3.21 0.67 -7.39
CA ARG A 172 3.59 -0.12 -8.56
C ARG A 172 5.10 -0.07 -8.77
N PRO A 173 5.71 -1.15 -9.30
CA PRO A 173 7.05 -1.04 -9.86
C PRO A 173 7.06 -0.06 -11.03
N ALA A 174 8.11 0.76 -11.09
CA ALA A 174 8.38 1.72 -12.16
C ALA A 174 8.78 1.01 -13.46
#